data_AF-A0A3N7ZIT2-F1
#
_entry.id   AF-A0A3N7ZIT2-F1
#
_cell.length_a   1.000
_cell.length_b   1.000
_cell.length_c   1.000
_cell.angle_alpha   90.00
_cell.angle_beta   90.00
_cell.angle_gamma   90.00
#
_symmetry.space_group_name_H-M   'P 1'
#
loop_
_entity.id
_entity.type
_entity.pdbx_description
1 polymer ?
#
loop_
_entity_poly.entity_id
_entity_poly.type
_entity_poly.pdbx_seq_one_letter_code
_entity_poly.pdbx_strand_id
1 'polypeptide(L)'
;MHRSSTIEVLISDSQSISRGSQFGHAAIAIDGVVYGRAHPGWDVDNALNYLNRQQTKMQRDTIGYLINASEAEKRIIISEITKRRHENKRYSLVDNNCSSNIAGILGKAGILAYDPRWQLPGIIAPADLMTGLHHSKRLIGIRRYPKK
;
A
#
# COMPACT_ATOMS: atom_id res chain seq x y z
N MET A 1 23.88 1.42 11.48
CA MET A 1 22.49 1.70 11.02
C MET A 1 21.74 0.38 10.95
N HIS A 2 20.78 0.14 11.84
CA HIS A 2 19.97 -1.08 11.81
C HIS A 2 19.06 -1.03 10.58
N ARG A 3 19.38 -1.81 9.55
CA ARG A 3 18.47 -2.06 8.43
C ARG A 3 17.35 -2.95 8.97
N SER A 4 16.18 -2.36 9.23
CA SER A 4 15.01 -3.11 9.65
C SER A 4 14.53 -3.96 8.48
N SER A 5 14.44 -5.28 8.59
CA SER A 5 13.97 -6.17 7.52
C SER A 5 12.45 -6.11 7.35
N THR A 6 11.88 -4.91 7.27
CA THR A 6 10.44 -4.70 7.34
C THR A 6 10.01 -3.62 6.36
N ILE A 7 8.88 -3.88 5.72
CA ILE A 7 8.08 -2.90 5.00
C ILE A 7 6.72 -2.81 5.68
N GLU A 8 6.03 -1.70 5.54
CA GLU A 8 4.69 -1.52 6.11
C GLU A 8 3.71 -1.18 4.99
N VAL A 9 2.72 -2.05 4.75
CA VAL A 9 1.64 -1.75 3.82
C VAL A 9 0.55 -1.01 4.57
N LEU A 10 0.25 0.22 4.16
CA LEU A 10 -0.70 1.10 4.79
C LEU A 10 -2.02 1.06 4.02
N ILE A 11 -3.09 0.68 4.69
CA ILE A 11 -4.45 0.68 4.15
C ILE A 11 -5.27 1.70 4.94
N SER A 12 -5.77 2.71 4.24
CA SER A 12 -6.59 3.78 4.84
C SER A 12 -8.06 3.62 4.44
N ASP A 13 -8.97 3.90 5.37
CA ASP A 13 -10.42 3.92 5.10
C ASP A 13 -10.81 5.01 4.08
N SER A 14 -12.02 4.92 3.52
CA SER A 14 -12.51 5.93 2.58
C SER A 14 -13.01 7.18 3.31
N GLN A 15 -12.73 8.37 2.74
CA GLN A 15 -13.53 9.55 3.07
C GLN A 15 -14.91 9.33 2.44
N SER A 16 -15.96 9.41 3.24
CA SER A 16 -17.33 9.13 2.84
C SER A 16 -17.88 10.14 1.82
N ILE A 17 -17.56 10.00 0.52
CA ILE A 17 -18.37 10.42 -0.66
C ILE A 17 -17.98 9.57 -1.92
N SER A 18 -17.74 8.27 -1.80
CA SER A 18 -17.49 7.41 -2.95
C SER A 18 -18.13 6.04 -2.72
N ARG A 19 -19.20 5.75 -3.48
CA ARG A 19 -20.07 4.56 -3.33
C ARG A 19 -19.39 3.20 -3.64
N GLY A 20 -18.07 3.13 -3.78
CA GLY A 20 -17.40 1.93 -4.32
C GLY A 20 -16.47 1.15 -3.39
N SER A 21 -15.97 1.72 -2.28
CA SER A 21 -15.06 0.97 -1.40
C SER A 21 -15.02 1.54 0.02
N GLN A 22 -15.13 0.65 1.02
CA GLN A 22 -14.95 0.99 2.45
C GLN A 22 -13.48 1.34 2.78
N PHE A 23 -12.55 1.08 1.86
CA PHE A 23 -11.15 1.46 1.95
C PHE A 23 -10.78 2.41 0.81
N GLY A 24 -10.21 3.56 1.14
CA GLY A 24 -10.01 4.66 0.20
C GLY A 24 -8.67 4.65 -0.51
N HIS A 25 -7.64 4.04 0.10
CA HIS A 25 -6.28 4.12 -0.43
C HIS A 25 -5.35 3.05 0.16
N ALA A 26 -4.41 2.59 -0.66
CA ALA A 26 -3.29 1.74 -0.24
C ALA A 26 -1.95 2.41 -0.59
N ALA A 27 -1.00 2.35 0.34
CA ALA A 27 0.35 2.84 0.19
C ALA A 27 1.35 1.86 0.81
N ILE A 28 2.64 2.03 0.52
CA ILE A 28 3.72 1.22 1.09
C ILE A 28 4.78 2.12 1.71
N ALA A 29 5.13 1.86 2.96
CA ALA A 29 6.21 2.51 3.68
C ALA A 29 7.45 1.62 3.70
N ILE A 30 8.59 2.19 3.30
CA ILE A 30 9.89 1.51 3.26
C ILE A 30 10.90 2.49 3.83
N ASP A 31 11.60 2.09 4.90
CA ASP A 31 12.67 2.87 5.52
C ASP A 31 12.29 4.34 5.82
N GLY A 32 11.04 4.56 6.26
CA GLY A 32 10.51 5.88 6.64
C GLY A 32 9.93 6.71 5.49
N VAL A 33 9.97 6.21 4.25
CA VAL A 33 9.37 6.86 3.08
C VAL A 33 8.11 6.10 2.67
N VAL A 34 7.01 6.83 2.49
CA VAL A 34 5.74 6.28 2.00
C VAL A 34 5.60 6.58 0.52
N TYR A 35 5.21 5.54 -0.22
CA TYR A 35 4.91 5.60 -1.64
C TYR A 35 3.44 5.19 -1.85
N GLY A 36 2.65 6.07 -2.45
CA GLY A 36 1.23 5.80 -2.75
C GLY A 36 0.86 6.29 -4.14
N ARG A 37 0.04 5.54 -4.87
CA ARG A 37 -0.50 6.00 -6.17
C ARG A 37 -1.81 6.75 -5.94
N ALA A 38 -1.78 8.08 -6.00
CA ALA A 38 -2.96 8.94 -5.96
C ALA A 38 -3.54 9.10 -7.38
N HIS A 39 -4.64 9.85 -7.56
CA HIS A 39 -5.17 10.15 -8.91
C HIS A 39 -4.19 10.94 -9.80
N PRO A 40 -3.57 12.06 -9.35
CA PRO A 40 -2.72 12.88 -10.22
C PRO A 40 -1.33 12.28 -10.49
N GLY A 41 -0.84 11.40 -9.63
CA GLY A 41 0.49 10.83 -9.75
C GLY A 41 0.85 9.92 -8.58
N TRP A 42 2.14 9.62 -8.45
CA TRP A 42 2.70 9.00 -7.27
C TRP A 42 2.97 10.05 -6.20
N ASP A 43 2.33 9.88 -5.05
CA ASP A 43 2.61 10.62 -3.83
C ASP A 43 3.78 9.95 -3.11
N VAL A 44 4.80 10.75 -2.76
CA VAL A 44 5.98 10.30 -2.02
C VAL A 44 6.23 11.29 -0.90
N ASP A 45 6.17 10.79 0.33
CA ASP A 45 6.22 11.60 1.53
C ASP A 45 6.96 10.82 2.63
N ASN A 46 7.37 11.50 3.70
CA ASN A 46 7.85 10.77 4.88
C ASN A 46 6.67 10.18 5.66
N ALA A 47 6.90 9.06 6.35
CA ALA A 47 5.86 8.31 7.03
C ALA A 47 5.11 9.14 8.09
N LEU A 48 5.81 9.99 8.83
CA LEU A 48 5.19 10.84 9.86
C LEU A 48 4.24 11.86 9.25
N ASN A 49 4.66 12.55 8.19
CA ASN A 49 3.83 13.53 7.49
C ASN A 49 2.64 12.86 6.79
N TYR A 50 2.88 11.73 6.12
CA TYR A 50 1.83 10.96 5.47
C TYR A 50 0.76 10.55 6.50
N LEU A 51 1.16 9.90 7.59
CA LEU A 51 0.24 9.44 8.63
C LEU A 51 -0.48 10.62 9.28
N ASN A 52 0.23 11.70 9.62
CA ASN A 52 -0.39 12.88 10.20
C ASN A 52 -1.43 13.50 9.26
N ARG A 53 -1.14 13.56 7.95
CA ARG A 53 -2.09 14.02 6.92
C ARG A 53 -3.30 13.10 6.82
N GLN A 54 -3.12 11.77 6.84
CA GLN A 54 -4.24 10.82 6.87
C GLN A 54 -5.12 11.05 8.10
N GLN A 55 -4.53 11.16 9.29
CA GLN A 55 -5.25 11.24 10.57
C GLN A 55 -5.98 12.58 10.77
N THR A 56 -5.32 13.71 10.45
CA THR A 56 -5.83 15.06 10.82
C THR A 56 -6.57 15.76 9.67
N LYS A 57 -5.97 15.81 8.48
CA LYS A 57 -6.53 16.53 7.33
C LYS A 57 -7.54 15.70 6.58
N MET A 58 -7.24 14.42 6.42
CA MET A 58 -8.06 13.51 5.64
C MET A 58 -9.08 12.76 6.49
N GLN A 59 -8.97 12.83 7.82
CA GLN A 59 -9.88 12.16 8.76
C GLN A 59 -10.07 10.68 8.40
N ARG A 60 -8.94 9.98 8.21
CA ARG A 60 -8.86 8.57 7.87
C ARG A 60 -8.19 7.74 8.95
N ASP A 61 -8.77 6.58 9.24
CA ASP A 61 -8.12 5.52 10.00
C ASP A 61 -7.18 4.79 9.05
N THR A 62 -5.98 4.48 9.52
CA THR A 62 -4.99 3.73 8.74
C THR A 62 -4.53 2.50 9.50
N ILE A 63 -4.54 1.35 8.84
CA ILE A 63 -3.98 0.10 9.36
C ILE A 63 -2.69 -0.19 8.61
N GLY A 64 -1.59 -0.35 9.35
CA GLY A 64 -0.29 -0.75 8.84
C GLY A 64 -0.05 -2.24 9.04
N TYR A 65 0.24 -2.96 7.96
CA TYR A 65 0.62 -4.36 7.96
C TYR A 65 2.13 -4.46 7.81
N LEU A 66 2.81 -4.88 8.87
CA LEU A 66 4.26 -5.01 8.89
C LEU A 66 4.64 -6.35 8.27
N ILE A 67 5.33 -6.31 7.14
CA ILE A 67 5.72 -7.49 6.38
C ILE A 67 7.24 -7.64 6.45
N ASN A 68 7.70 -8.83 6.82
CA ASN A 68 9.11 -9.19 6.78
C ASN A 68 9.60 -9.23 5.32
N ALA A 69 10.59 -8.41 5.02
CA ALA A 69 11.17 -8.27 3.70
C ALA A 69 12.70 -8.11 3.81
N SER A 70 13.42 -8.93 3.05
CA SER A 70 14.86 -8.82 2.90
C SER A 70 15.27 -7.54 2.17
N GLU A 71 16.53 -7.15 2.33
CA GLU A 71 17.08 -5.99 1.63
C GLU A 71 17.04 -6.13 0.10
N ALA A 72 17.17 -7.36 -0.42
CA ALA A 72 17.04 -7.64 -1.84
C ALA A 72 15.60 -7.40 -2.33
N GLU A 73 14.61 -7.89 -1.58
CA GLU A 73 13.18 -7.67 -1.89
C GLU A 73 12.83 -6.18 -1.85
N LYS A 74 13.29 -5.43 -0.83
CA LYS A 74 13.10 -3.98 -0.77
C LYS A 74 13.67 -3.25 -1.98
N ARG A 75 14.87 -3.62 -2.45
CA ARG A 75 15.48 -3.02 -3.64
C ARG A 75 14.64 -3.26 -4.89
N ILE A 76 14.08 -4.46 -5.04
CA ILE A 76 13.16 -4.78 -6.14
C ILE A 76 11.92 -3.90 -6.05
N ILE A 77 11.32 -3.78 -4.86
CA ILE A 77 10.14 -2.95 -4.61
C ILE A 77 10.41 -1.47 -4.97
N ILE A 78 11.51 -0.89 -4.47
CA ILE A 78 11.89 0.50 -4.71
C ILE A 78 12.19 0.74 -6.20
N SER A 79 12.89 -0.20 -6.86
CA SER A 79 13.19 -0.12 -8.29
C SER A 79 11.92 -0.10 -9.14
N GLU A 80 10.97 -0.99 -8.83
CA GLU A 80 9.69 -1.05 -9.55
C GLU A 80 8.83 0.20 -9.31
N ILE A 81 8.76 0.70 -8.06
CA ILE A 81 8.11 1.99 -7.76
C ILE A 81 8.74 3.11 -8.59
N THR A 82 10.07 3.20 -8.61
CA THR A 82 10.80 4.24 -9.33
C THR A 82 10.51 4.16 -10.83
N LYS A 83 10.54 2.97 -11.42
CA LYS A 83 10.17 2.74 -12.82
C LYS A 83 8.75 3.22 -13.11
N ARG A 84 7.76 2.80 -12.32
CA ARG A 84 6.34 3.19 -12.52
C ARG A 84 6.10 4.69 -12.31
N ARG A 85 6.89 5.32 -11.43
CA ARG A 85 6.91 6.77 -11.25
C ARG A 85 7.39 7.49 -12.49
N HIS A 86 8.48 7.02 -13.11
CA HIS A 86 8.97 7.58 -14.36
C HIS A 86 8.00 7.38 -15.53
N GLU A 87 7.35 6.21 -15.61
CA GLU A 87 6.33 5.96 -16.64
C GLU A 87 5.07 6.81 -16.45
N ASN A 88 4.73 7.16 -15.20
CA ASN A 88 3.56 7.94 -14.77
C ASN A 88 2.27 7.62 -15.55
N LYS A 89 2.01 6.33 -15.81
CA LYS A 89 0.82 5.87 -16.55
C LYS A 89 -0.44 6.43 -15.89
N ARG A 90 -1.43 6.80 -16.71
CA ARG A 90 -2.71 7.36 -16.25
C ARG A 90 -3.41 6.42 -15.27
N TYR A 91 -3.97 7.00 -14.22
CA TYR A 91 -4.71 6.25 -13.21
C TYR A 91 -5.89 5.52 -13.87
N SER A 92 -6.08 4.26 -13.51
CA SER A 92 -7.21 3.46 -13.97
C SER A 92 -7.79 2.69 -12.80
N LEU A 93 -9.12 2.61 -12.72
CA LEU A 93 -9.81 1.92 -11.63
C LEU A 93 -9.60 0.39 -11.67
N VAL A 94 -9.23 -0.16 -12.81
CA VAL A 94 -9.15 -1.62 -13.03
C VAL A 94 -7.71 -2.14 -12.86
N ASP A 95 -6.74 -1.47 -13.48
CA ASP A 95 -5.38 -2.00 -13.68
C ASP A 95 -4.26 -1.10 -13.14
N ASN A 96 -4.48 0.21 -13.00
CA ASN A 96 -3.48 1.17 -12.51
C ASN A 96 -4.01 2.06 -11.38
N ASN A 97 -4.48 1.42 -10.31
CA ASN A 97 -4.94 2.06 -9.08
C ASN A 97 -3.94 1.83 -7.93
N CYS A 98 -4.24 2.36 -6.74
CA CYS A 98 -3.39 2.19 -5.56
C CYS A 98 -3.16 0.71 -5.21
N SER A 99 -4.21 -0.09 -5.14
CA SER A 99 -4.14 -1.48 -4.74
C SER A 99 -3.46 -2.39 -5.77
N SER A 100 -3.77 -2.23 -7.06
CA SER A 100 -3.13 -2.98 -8.14
C SER A 100 -1.63 -2.67 -8.24
N ASN A 101 -1.24 -1.42 -7.96
CA ASN A 101 0.16 -1.05 -7.88
C ASN A 101 0.88 -1.74 -6.73
N ILE A 102 0.35 -1.63 -5.50
CA ILE A 102 0.94 -2.28 -4.33
C ILE A 102 1.03 -3.80 -4.53
N ALA A 103 -0.05 -4.43 -4.97
CA ALA A 103 -0.09 -5.85 -5.30
C ALA A 103 0.97 -6.25 -6.32
N GLY A 104 1.06 -5.53 -7.44
CA GLY A 104 2.00 -5.82 -8.51
C GLY A 104 3.46 -5.62 -8.09
N ILE A 105 3.75 -4.57 -7.31
CA ILE A 105 5.09 -4.29 -6.80
C ILE A 105 5.54 -5.37 -5.82
N LEU A 106 4.69 -5.76 -4.87
CA LEU A 106 4.97 -6.84 -3.93
C LEU A 106 5.15 -8.17 -4.65
N GLY A 107 4.31 -8.45 -5.65
CA GLY A 107 4.43 -9.64 -6.50
C GLY A 107 5.77 -9.72 -7.24
N LYS A 108 6.32 -8.61 -7.73
CA LYS A 108 7.67 -8.57 -8.34
C LYS A 108 8.79 -8.95 -7.37
N ALA A 109 8.60 -8.69 -6.08
CA ALA A 109 9.51 -9.12 -5.03
C ALA A 109 9.21 -10.52 -4.47
N GLY A 110 8.28 -11.27 -5.08
CA GLY A 110 7.88 -12.59 -4.59
C GLY A 110 7.04 -12.56 -3.31
N ILE A 111 6.46 -11.41 -2.97
CA ILE A 111 5.57 -11.24 -1.81
C ILE A 111 4.13 -11.25 -2.31
N LEU A 112 3.40 -12.32 -1.98
CA LEU A 112 1.98 -12.44 -2.30
C LEU A 112 1.18 -11.52 -1.36
N ALA A 113 0.55 -10.48 -1.91
CA ALA A 113 -0.20 -9.47 -1.15
C ALA A 113 -1.72 -9.65 -1.21
N TYR A 114 -2.20 -10.55 -2.08
CA TYR A 114 -3.61 -10.88 -2.25
C TYR A 114 -3.72 -12.33 -2.75
N ASP A 115 -4.89 -12.96 -2.58
CA ASP A 115 -5.15 -14.30 -3.10
C ASP A 115 -6.30 -14.24 -4.13
N PRO A 116 -6.04 -14.62 -5.39
CA PRO A 116 -7.01 -14.50 -6.48
C PRO A 116 -8.27 -15.36 -6.28
N ARG A 117 -8.26 -16.34 -5.37
CA ARG A 117 -9.45 -17.14 -5.02
C ARG A 117 -10.53 -16.35 -4.30
N TRP A 118 -10.19 -15.19 -3.72
CA TRP A 118 -11.10 -14.35 -2.94
C TRP A 118 -11.49 -13.06 -3.65
N GLN A 119 -11.24 -12.97 -4.96
CA GLN A 119 -11.41 -11.74 -5.74
C GLN A 119 -12.56 -11.81 -6.74
N LEU A 120 -13.15 -10.66 -7.02
CA LEU A 120 -13.89 -10.47 -8.27
C LEU A 120 -12.89 -10.43 -9.44
N PRO A 121 -13.16 -11.09 -10.58
CA PRO A 121 -12.22 -11.15 -11.70
C PRO A 121 -11.80 -9.75 -12.18
N GLY A 122 -10.51 -9.46 -12.11
CA GLY A 122 -9.89 -8.29 -12.76
C GLY A 122 -9.84 -6.99 -11.95
N ILE A 123 -10.28 -6.95 -10.68
CA ILE A 123 -10.18 -5.74 -9.83
C ILE A 123 -9.56 -6.11 -8.48
N ILE A 124 -8.50 -5.40 -8.11
CA ILE A 124 -7.88 -5.50 -6.77
C ILE A 124 -8.34 -4.30 -5.95
N ALA A 125 -9.18 -4.54 -4.94
CA ALA A 125 -9.59 -3.55 -3.96
C ALA A 125 -8.62 -3.52 -2.77
N PRO A 126 -8.57 -2.44 -1.97
CA PRO A 126 -7.73 -2.44 -0.78
C PRO A 126 -8.16 -3.48 0.26
N ALA A 127 -9.44 -3.88 0.27
CA ALA A 127 -9.91 -5.00 1.10
C ALA A 127 -9.23 -6.33 0.75
N ASP A 128 -8.92 -6.56 -0.53
CA ASP A 128 -8.24 -7.78 -0.98
C ASP A 128 -6.79 -7.81 -0.50
N LEU A 129 -6.13 -6.65 -0.51
CA LEU A 129 -4.80 -6.48 0.10
C LEU A 129 -4.86 -6.76 1.59
N MET A 130 -5.84 -6.21 2.31
CA MET A 130 -6.00 -6.46 3.74
C MET A 130 -6.11 -7.96 4.01
N THR A 131 -7.00 -8.67 3.33
CA THR A 131 -7.19 -10.11 3.49
C THR A 131 -5.90 -10.87 3.19
N GLY A 132 -5.27 -10.60 2.04
CA GLY A 132 -4.03 -11.27 1.65
C GLY A 132 -2.87 -11.03 2.62
N LEU A 133 -2.69 -9.81 3.10
CA LEU A 133 -1.67 -9.45 4.08
C LEU A 133 -1.94 -10.08 5.44
N HIS A 134 -3.20 -10.14 5.87
CA HIS A 134 -3.59 -10.78 7.13
C HIS A 134 -3.25 -12.28 7.16
N HIS A 135 -3.38 -12.96 6.02
CA HIS A 135 -3.04 -14.37 5.86
C HIS A 135 -1.58 -14.64 5.45
N SER A 136 -0.78 -13.60 5.27
CA SER A 136 0.61 -13.74 4.85
C SER A 136 1.47 -14.30 5.98
N LYS A 137 2.22 -15.38 5.71
CA LYS A 137 3.24 -15.91 6.65
C LYS A 137 4.38 -14.92 6.93
N ARG A 138 4.47 -13.84 6.15
CA ARG A 138 5.45 -12.77 6.32
C ARG A 138 4.96 -11.64 7.22
N LEU A 139 3.67 -11.66 7.62
CA LEU A 139 3.13 -10.68 8.54
C LEU A 139 3.78 -10.84 9.92
N ILE A 140 4.43 -9.79 10.40
CA ILE A 140 5.10 -9.76 11.72
C ILE A 140 4.37 -8.86 12.72
N GLY A 141 3.40 -8.06 12.27
CA GLY A 141 2.61 -7.22 13.16
C GLY A 141 1.61 -6.33 12.43
N ILE A 142 0.68 -5.78 13.20
CA ILE A 142 -0.31 -4.81 12.73
C ILE A 142 -0.20 -3.56 13.60
N ARG A 143 -0.14 -2.39 12.98
CA ARG A 143 -0.22 -1.08 13.65
C ARG A 143 -1.51 -0.38 13.27
N ARG A 144 -2.12 0.31 14.22
CA ARG A 144 -3.33 1.12 13.99
C ARG A 144 -2.99 2.57 14.21
N TYR A 145 -3.39 3.40 13.25
CA TYR A 145 -3.22 4.85 13.28
C TYR A 145 -4.63 5.46 13.21
N PRO A 146 -5.29 5.67 14.36
CA PRO A 146 -6.65 6.19 14.38
C PRO A 146 -6.69 7.67 13.99
N LYS A 147 -7.84 8.16 13.54
CA LYS A 147 -8.10 9.60 13.29
C LYS A 147 -7.75 10.46 14.51
N LYS A 148 -7.37 11.72 14.25
CA LYS A 148 -7.03 12.73 15.28
C LYS A 148 -7.98 13.91 15.21
#